data_AF-A0A2R6KA08-F1
#
_entry.id   AF-A0A2R6KA08-F1
#
_cell.length_a   1.000
_cell.length_b   1.000
_cell.length_c   1.000
_cell.angle_alpha   90.00
_cell.angle_beta   90.00
_cell.angle_gamma   90.00
#
_symmetry.space_group_name_H-M   'P 1'
#
loop_
_entity.id
_entity.type
_entity.pdbx_description
1 polymer ?
#
loop_
_entity_poly.entity_id
_entity_poly.type
_entity_poly.pdbx_seq_one_letter_code
_entity_poly.pdbx_strand_id
1 'polypeptide(L)' 'MSSPDEPPEEMVDTEDVSGLDELVPPRLMPIWSRVRLIQDFRGAHGRTYVKVMEAIIAVVLTVGYVYWLSLYLAA' A
#
# COMPACT_ATOMS: atom_id res chain seq x y z
N MET A 1 43.48 0.84 -13.47
CA MET A 1 42.39 1.82 -13.63
C MET A 1 41.10 1.09 -13.33
N SER A 2 40.53 1.29 -12.14
CA SER A 2 39.19 0.79 -11.81
C SER A 2 38.18 1.76 -12.43
N SER A 3 37.26 1.27 -13.27
CA SER A 3 36.11 2.05 -13.69
C SER A 3 35.15 2.20 -12.51
N PRO A 4 34.84 3.43 -12.06
CA PRO A 4 33.68 3.70 -11.24
C PRO A 4 32.45 3.86 -12.16
N ASP A 5 31.24 3.71 -11.61
CA ASP A 5 29.93 3.94 -12.24
C ASP A 5 29.31 2.76 -13.01
N GLU A 6 29.14 1.64 -12.32
CA GLU A 6 27.97 0.79 -12.58
C GLU A 6 26.82 1.40 -11.76
N PRO A 7 25.81 2.05 -12.39
CA PRO A 7 24.69 2.63 -11.65
C PRO A 7 23.97 1.50 -10.90
N PRO A 8 23.53 1.71 -9.65
CA PRO A 8 22.75 0.71 -8.93
C PRO A 8 21.55 0.39 -9.81
N GLU A 9 21.31 -0.90 -10.08
CA GLU A 9 20.16 -1.33 -10.88
C GLU A 9 18.93 -0.58 -10.37
N GLU A 10 18.37 0.25 -11.25
CA GLU A 10 17.22 1.09 -10.98
C GLU A 10 16.13 0.14 -10.48
N MET A 11 15.90 0.14 -9.16
CA MET A 11 14.88 -0.67 -8.54
C MET A 11 13.57 -0.23 -9.17
N VAL A 12 13.11 -1.01 -10.15
CA VAL A 12 11.86 -0.75 -10.85
C VAL A 12 10.80 -0.64 -9.78
N ASP A 13 10.25 0.56 -9.64
CA ASP A 13 9.16 0.83 -8.71
C ASP A 13 7.98 -0.06 -9.14
N THR A 14 7.76 -1.12 -8.37
CA THR A 14 6.69 -2.08 -8.63
C THR A 14 5.38 -1.66 -7.97
N GLU A 15 5.38 -0.58 -7.18
CA GLU A 15 4.18 -0.02 -6.59
C GLU A 15 3.43 0.86 -7.60
N ASP A 16 4.16 1.63 -8.41
CA ASP A 16 3.61 2.43 -9.51
C ASP A 16 3.87 1.77 -10.88
N VAL A 17 2.86 1.05 -11.38
CA VAL A 17 2.94 0.40 -12.70
C VAL A 17 2.17 1.14 -13.79
N SER A 18 1.87 2.43 -13.57
CA SER A 18 1.15 3.26 -14.52
C SER A 18 1.84 3.36 -15.89
N GLY A 19 3.18 3.25 -15.94
CA GLY A 19 4.00 3.25 -17.17
C GLY A 19 4.04 1.92 -17.95
N LEU A 20 3.53 0.82 -17.40
CA LEU A 20 3.51 -0.48 -18.11
C LEU A 20 2.46 -0.55 -19.23
N ASP A 21 1.56 0.43 -19.34
CA ASP A 21 0.55 0.52 -20.41
C ASP A 21 1.19 0.50 -21.81
N GLU A 22 2.39 1.06 -21.94
CA GLU A 22 3.15 1.12 -23.20
C GLU A 22 3.77 -0.24 -23.58
N LEU A 23 3.94 -1.14 -22.61
CA LEU A 23 4.49 -2.48 -22.77
C LEU A 23 3.42 -3.58 -22.85
N VAL A 24 2.15 -3.27 -22.56
CA VAL A 24 1.06 -4.25 -22.52
C VAL A 24 0.58 -4.58 -23.94
N PRO A 25 0.63 -5.86 -24.36
CA PRO A 25 0.10 -6.27 -25.66
C PRO A 25 -1.42 -6.02 -25.76
N PRO A 26 -1.96 -5.71 -26.95
CA PRO A 26 -3.40 -5.43 -27.15
C PRO A 26 -4.34 -6.54 -26.65
N ARG A 27 -3.86 -7.79 -26.65
CA ARG A 27 -4.62 -8.95 -26.12
C ARG A 27 -4.83 -8.91 -24.61
N LEU A 28 -3.97 -8.21 -23.87
CA LEU A 28 -4.00 -8.11 -22.41
C LEU A 28 -4.60 -6.79 -21.91
N MET A 29 -4.85 -5.82 -22.79
CA MET A 29 -5.59 -4.58 -22.48
C MET A 29 -6.87 -4.77 -21.65
N PRO A 30 -7.76 -5.76 -21.92
CA PRO A 30 -8.98 -5.91 -21.11
C PRO A 30 -8.69 -6.29 -19.65
N ILE A 31 -7.61 -7.04 -19.41
CA ILE A 31 -7.18 -7.42 -18.05
C ILE A 31 -6.44 -6.24 -17.41
N TRP A 32 -5.58 -5.58 -18.17
CA TRP A 32 -4.80 -4.41 -17.74
C TRP A 32 -5.70 -3.25 -17.29
N SER A 33 -6.81 -3.00 -17.98
CA SER A 33 -7.81 -2.00 -17.59
C SER A 33 -8.36 -2.23 -16.18
N ARG A 34 -8.52 -3.48 -15.74
CA ARG A 34 -8.97 -3.81 -14.38
C ARG A 34 -7.88 -3.56 -13.34
N VAL A 35 -6.63 -3.88 -13.68
CA VAL A 35 -5.48 -3.63 -12.80
C VAL A 35 -5.28 -2.12 -12.60
N ARG A 36 -5.40 -1.33 -13.67
CA ARG A 36 -5.31 0.14 -13.63
C ARG A 36 -6.39 0.76 -12.74
N LEU A 37 -7.63 0.27 -12.84
CA LEU A 37 -8.72 0.70 -11.95
C LEU A 37 -8.39 0.50 -10.46
N ILE A 38 -7.79 -0.65 -10.13
CA ILE A 38 -7.40 -0.99 -8.76
C ILE A 38 -6.19 -0.14 -8.31
N GLN A 39 -5.24 0.15 -9.21
CA GLN A 39 -4.12 1.03 -8.92
C GLN A 39 -4.54 2.49 -8.75
N ASP A 40 -5.39 3.02 -9.62
CA ASP A 40 -5.95 4.37 -9.49
C ASP A 40 -6.73 4.52 -8.19
N PHE A 41 -7.52 3.50 -7.83
CA PHE A 41 -8.20 3.45 -6.54
C PHE A 41 -7.21 3.47 -5.37
N ARG A 42 -6.08 2.75 -5.48
CA ARG A 42 -5.05 2.68 -4.44
C ARG A 42 -4.25 3.99 -4.33
N GLY A 43 -3.89 4.60 -5.45
CA GLY A 43 -3.21 5.90 -5.48
C GLY A 43 -4.09 7.02 -4.93
N ALA A 44 -5.38 7.01 -5.26
CA ALA A 44 -6.32 8.04 -4.82
C ALA A 44 -6.83 7.83 -3.39
N HIS A 45 -7.12 6.59 -2.98
CA HIS A 45 -7.86 6.30 -1.73
C HIS A 45 -7.10 5.39 -0.76
N GLY A 46 -6.04 4.71 -1.20
CA GLY A 46 -5.31 3.73 -0.38
C GLY A 46 -4.74 4.35 0.89
N ARG A 47 -4.10 5.53 0.80
CA ARG A 47 -3.56 6.21 1.98
C ARG A 47 -4.65 6.59 2.98
N THR A 48 -5.78 7.13 2.52
CA THR A 48 -6.85 7.59 3.40
C THR A 48 -7.58 6.42 4.06
N TYR A 49 -7.89 5.37 3.31
CA TYR A 49 -8.61 4.21 3.83
C TYR A 49 -7.78 3.42 4.85
N VAL A 50 -6.50 3.21 4.57
CA VAL A 50 -5.57 2.57 5.51
C VAL A 50 -5.45 3.39 6.79
N LYS A 51 -5.32 4.72 6.68
CA LYS A 51 -5.26 5.62 7.86
C LYS A 51 -6.52 5.56 8.71
N VAL A 52 -7.69 5.56 8.09
CA VAL A 52 -8.98 5.46 8.80
C VAL A 52 -9.09 4.12 9.50
N MET A 53 -8.74 3.03 8.82
CA MET A 53 -8.76 1.69 9.41
C MET A 53 -7.78 1.57 10.58
N GLU A 54 -6.56 2.08 10.40
CA GLU A 54 -5.54 2.15 11.45
C GLU A 54 -6.05 2.92 12.67
N ALA A 55 -6.69 4.08 12.47
CA ALA A 55 -7.28 4.85 13.56
C ALA A 55 -8.38 4.07 14.30
N ILE A 56 -9.26 3.36 13.58
CA ILE A 56 -10.31 2.54 14.19
C ILE A 56 -9.68 1.42 15.04
N ILE A 57 -8.70 0.70 14.50
CA ILE A 57 -8.00 -0.37 15.22
C ILE A 57 -7.31 0.18 16.46
N ALA A 58 -6.62 1.32 16.34
CA ALA A 58 -5.97 1.98 17.46
C ALA A 58 -6.97 2.34 18.57
N VAL A 59 -8.14 2.87 18.21
CA VAL A 59 -9.22 3.16 19.17
C VAL A 59 -9.72 1.89 19.86
N VAL A 60 -10.02 0.83 19.09
CA VAL A 60 -10.50 -0.44 19.64
C VAL A 60 -9.48 -1.04 20.61
N LEU A 61 -8.19 -1.06 20.24
CA LEU A 61 -7.12 -1.55 21.10
C LEU A 61 -6.98 -0.71 22.37
N THR A 62 -7.04 0.62 22.25
CA THR A 62 -6.92 1.52 23.40
C THR A 62 -8.07 1.32 24.38
N VAL A 63 -9.31 1.28 23.89
CA VAL A 63 -10.50 1.06 24.72
C VAL A 63 -10.46 -0.31 25.36
N GLY A 64 -10.12 -1.36 24.59
CA GLY A 64 -10.01 -2.72 25.11
C GLY A 64 -8.95 -2.84 26.20
N TYR A 65 -7.79 -2.20 26.02
CA TYR A 65 -6.73 -2.19 27.01
C TYR A 65 -7.14 -1.47 28.29
N VAL A 66 -7.70 -0.26 28.18
CA VAL A 66 -8.16 0.51 29.36
C VAL A 66 -9.24 -0.24 30.12
N TYR A 67 -10.18 -0.88 29.41
CA TYR A 67 -11.20 -1.71 30.02
C TYR A 67 -10.59 -2.90 30.76
N TRP A 68 -9.70 -3.66 30.10
CA TRP A 68 -9.01 -4.78 30.73
C TRP A 68 -8.21 -4.35 31.97
N LEU A 69 -7.48 -3.24 31.89
CA LEU A 69 -6.71 -2.67 33.00
C LEU A 69 -7.63 -2.29 34.17
N SER A 70 -8.79 -1.70 33.89
CA SER A 70 -9.78 -1.35 34.92
C SER A 70 -10.30 -2.58 35.66
N LEU A 71 -10.56 -3.68 34.95
CA LEU A 71 -10.96 -4.95 35.56
C LEU A 71 -9.84 -5.54 36.39
N TYR A 72 -8.60 -5.52 35.89
CA TYR A 72 -7.44 -6.04 36.61
C TYR A 72 -7.20 -5.31 37.93
N LEU A 73 -7.38 -3.98 37.95
CA LEU A 73 -7.22 -3.17 39.15
C LEU A 73 -8.42 -3.24 40.12
N ALA A 74 -9.60 -3.58 39.60
CA ALA A 74 -10.81 -3.75 40.40
C ALA A 74 -11.00 -5.18 40.93
N ALA A 75 -10.19 -6.13 40.47
CA ALA A 75 -10.15 -7.53 40.92
C ALA A 75 -9.12 -7.72 42.04
#